data_AF-K4L2S0-F1
#
_entry.id   AF-K4L2S0-F1
#
_cell.length_a   1.000
_cell.length_b   1.000
_cell.length_c   1.000
_cell.angle_alpha   90.00
_cell.angle_beta   90.00
_cell.angle_gamma   90.00
#
_symmetry.space_group_name_H-M   'P 1'
#
loop_
_entity.id
_entity.type
_entity.pdbx_description
1 polymer ?
#
loop_
_entity_poly.entity_id
_entity_poly.type
_entity_poly.pdbx_seq_one_letter_code
_entity_poly.pdbx_strand_id
1 'polypeptide(L)'
;MFDKEKFKNLLEKARGDRSNEDYSRDSGVSRAYISNFLNLKRDIPPTPDILKKLAETAYGNVTYRDFMDAAGYLNLDEVNKEIITLETKLKEIYEIICVKRKESEVLRQNIQDLENNAGTINQQELIMHIDIWQKQIEQLEQEFYSITCQLDQYKEIRIDIIDINSESCSKEGVVTSSNSDIREIARAGNNMTSDEAAELRKFAERLFPDAFKKNS
;
A
#
# COMPACT_ATOMS: atom_id res chain seq x y z
N MET A 1 0.67 -15.15 -1.81
CA MET A 1 1.67 -16.24 -1.72
C MET A 1 2.99 -15.80 -2.36
N PHE A 2 4.15 -16.17 -1.80
CA PHE A 2 5.47 -15.80 -2.36
C PHE A 2 5.78 -16.57 -3.65
N ASP A 3 6.02 -15.84 -4.74
CA ASP A 3 6.43 -16.40 -6.03
C ASP A 3 7.95 -16.29 -6.20
N LYS A 4 8.65 -17.38 -5.88
CA LYS A 4 10.12 -17.45 -5.91
C LYS A 4 10.70 -17.32 -7.32
N GLU A 5 10.02 -17.85 -8.33
CA GLU A 5 10.49 -17.81 -9.70
C GLU A 5 10.36 -16.40 -10.26
N LYS A 6 9.20 -15.77 -10.06
CA LYS A 6 9.00 -14.36 -10.41
C LYS A 6 9.99 -13.46 -9.68
N PHE A 7 10.21 -13.70 -8.39
CA PHE A 7 11.17 -12.93 -7.60
C PHE A 7 12.60 -13.08 -8.13
N LYS A 8 13.04 -14.29 -8.45
CA LYS A 8 14.35 -14.55 -9.06
C LYS A 8 14.50 -13.79 -10.38
N ASN A 9 13.51 -13.87 -11.26
CA ASN A 9 13.57 -13.21 -12.58
C ASN A 9 13.67 -11.69 -12.44
N LEU A 10 12.94 -11.09 -11.49
CA LEU A 10 13.07 -9.67 -11.17
C LEU A 10 14.44 -9.34 -10.59
N LEU A 11 14.98 -10.20 -9.72
CA LEU A 11 16.30 -10.00 -9.14
C LEU A 11 17.43 -10.07 -10.18
N GLU A 12 17.33 -10.97 -11.16
CA GLU A 12 18.26 -11.04 -12.30
C GLU A 12 18.18 -9.79 -13.17
N LYS A 13 16.98 -9.31 -13.48
CA LYS A 13 16.77 -8.06 -14.22
C LYS A 13 17.31 -6.85 -13.46
N ALA A 14 17.03 -6.77 -12.15
CA ALA A 14 17.49 -5.71 -11.28
C ALA A 14 19.01 -5.69 -11.14
N ARG A 15 19.66 -6.85 -11.09
CA ARG A 15 21.12 -6.95 -11.12
C ARG A 15 21.67 -6.47 -12.46
N GLY A 16 21.04 -6.87 -13.57
CA GLY A 16 21.55 -6.68 -14.92
C GLY A 16 22.87 -7.43 -15.11
N ASP A 17 23.81 -6.78 -15.79
CA ASP A 17 25.13 -7.34 -16.13
C ASP A 17 26.14 -7.30 -14.95
N ARG A 18 25.74 -6.73 -13.80
CA ARG A 18 26.60 -6.65 -12.62
C ARG A 18 26.84 -8.04 -12.02
N SER A 19 27.98 -8.21 -11.36
CA SER A 19 28.22 -9.37 -10.53
C SER A 19 27.33 -9.33 -9.27
N ASN A 20 27.14 -10.47 -8.61
CA ASN A 20 26.41 -10.52 -7.34
C ASN A 20 27.14 -9.71 -6.25
N GLU A 21 28.47 -9.61 -6.32
CA GLU A 21 29.28 -8.76 -5.45
C GLU A 21 29.00 -7.28 -5.65
N ASP A 22 28.95 -6.83 -6.91
CA ASP A 22 28.72 -5.42 -7.21
C ASP A 22 27.31 -5.00 -6.78
N TYR A 23 26.32 -5.79 -7.13
CA TYR A 23 24.94 -5.50 -6.74
C TYR A 23 24.71 -5.59 -5.22
N SER A 24 25.42 -6.49 -4.54
CA SER A 24 25.43 -6.55 -3.08
C SER A 24 25.99 -5.29 -2.44
N ARG A 25 27.10 -4.77 -2.99
CA ARG A 25 27.74 -3.54 -2.51
C ARG A 25 26.84 -2.32 -2.75
N ASP A 26 26.20 -2.24 -3.91
CA ASP A 26 25.34 -1.11 -4.27
C ASP A 26 24.07 -1.08 -3.42
N SER A 27 23.38 -2.23 -3.29
CA SER A 27 22.13 -2.33 -2.52
C SER A 27 22.32 -2.38 -1.00
N GLY A 28 23.54 -2.64 -0.52
CA GLY A 28 23.81 -2.90 0.89
C GLY A 28 23.19 -4.20 1.42
N VAL A 29 22.70 -5.08 0.53
CA VAL A 29 22.17 -6.40 0.86
C VAL A 29 23.28 -7.44 0.69
N SER A 30 23.45 -8.37 1.63
CA SER A 30 24.60 -9.29 1.58
C SER A 30 24.58 -10.19 0.33
N ARG A 31 25.77 -10.42 -0.24
CA ARG A 31 25.97 -11.27 -1.42
C ARG A 31 25.38 -12.67 -1.25
N ALA A 32 25.57 -13.27 -0.07
CA ALA A 32 25.01 -14.59 0.26
C ALA A 32 23.47 -14.57 0.21
N TYR A 33 22.85 -13.48 0.66
CA TYR A 33 21.41 -13.28 0.61
C TYR A 33 20.91 -13.25 -0.84
N ILE A 34 21.52 -12.42 -1.70
CA ILE A 34 21.19 -12.32 -3.13
C ILE A 34 21.38 -13.68 -3.82
N SER A 35 22.50 -14.35 -3.57
CA SER A 35 22.80 -15.66 -4.17
C SER A 35 21.81 -16.74 -3.76
N ASN A 36 21.30 -16.72 -2.52
CA ASN A 36 20.29 -17.67 -2.07
C ASN A 36 18.97 -17.52 -2.84
N PHE A 37 18.53 -16.28 -3.12
CA PHE A 37 17.31 -16.04 -3.91
C PHE A 37 17.51 -16.38 -5.38
N LEU A 38 18.66 -16.06 -5.99
CA LEU A 38 18.97 -16.43 -7.37
C LEU A 38 19.01 -17.95 -7.58
N ASN A 39 19.41 -18.70 -6.54
CA ASN A 39 19.47 -20.16 -6.56
C ASN A 39 18.20 -20.83 -6.00
N LEU A 40 17.13 -20.06 -5.74
CA LEU A 40 15.85 -20.57 -5.21
C LEU A 40 15.98 -21.35 -3.88
N LYS A 41 17.01 -21.06 -3.07
CA LYS A 41 17.28 -21.74 -1.79
C LYS A 41 16.45 -21.23 -0.62
N ARG A 42 15.63 -20.20 -0.84
CA ARG A 42 14.84 -19.55 0.21
C ARG A 42 13.36 -19.60 -0.13
N ASP A 43 12.62 -20.07 0.87
CA ASP A 43 11.18 -20.22 0.76
C ASP A 43 10.39 -19.07 1.37
N ILE A 44 11.10 -18.20 2.10
CA ILE A 44 10.56 -17.06 2.82
C ILE A 44 10.89 -15.80 2.01
N PRO A 45 9.90 -14.93 1.72
CA PRO A 45 10.14 -13.68 1.00
C PRO A 45 11.03 -12.75 1.84
N PRO A 46 11.82 -11.86 1.21
CA PRO A 46 12.52 -10.81 1.94
C PRO A 46 11.54 -9.85 2.62
N THR A 47 12.01 -9.11 3.63
CA THR A 47 11.20 -8.05 4.26
C THR A 47 11.05 -6.85 3.32
N PRO A 48 9.97 -6.05 3.45
CA PRO A 48 9.76 -4.84 2.66
C PRO A 48 10.99 -3.90 2.61
N ASP A 49 11.68 -3.71 3.74
CA ASP A 49 12.90 -2.89 3.79
C ASP A 49 14.03 -3.41 2.88
N ILE A 50 14.22 -4.74 2.81
CA ILE A 50 15.21 -5.35 1.92
C ILE A 50 14.79 -5.19 0.47
N LEU A 51 13.50 -5.35 0.17
CA LEU A 51 12.97 -5.16 -1.18
C LEU A 51 13.18 -3.72 -1.67
N LYS A 52 13.01 -2.74 -0.78
CA LYS A 52 13.24 -1.32 -1.09
C LYS A 52 14.69 -1.06 -1.46
N LYS A 53 15.64 -1.57 -0.67
CA LYS A 53 17.09 -1.44 -0.94
C LYS A 53 17.51 -2.05 -2.28
N LEU A 54 16.94 -3.21 -2.62
CA LEU A 54 17.18 -3.86 -3.92
C LEU A 54 16.63 -2.99 -5.05
N ALA A 55 15.40 -2.48 -4.91
CA ALA A 55 14.76 -1.65 -5.93
C ALA A 55 15.45 -0.31 -6.18
N GLU A 56 15.95 0.36 -5.14
CA GLU A 56 16.62 1.67 -5.25
C GLU A 56 17.87 1.65 -6.14
N THR A 57 18.52 0.49 -6.25
CA THR A 57 19.74 0.29 -7.05
C THR A 57 19.52 -0.67 -8.22
N ALA A 58 18.25 -0.97 -8.55
CA ALA A 58 17.88 -1.91 -9.59
C ALA A 58 18.07 -1.34 -10.99
N TYR A 59 18.53 -2.19 -11.90
CA TYR A 59 18.56 -1.96 -13.34
C TYR A 59 17.32 -2.56 -14.01
N GLY A 60 17.12 -2.27 -15.29
CA GLY A 60 16.06 -2.90 -16.09
C GLY A 60 14.64 -2.48 -15.68
N ASN A 61 14.48 -1.28 -15.10
CA ASN A 61 13.20 -0.72 -14.66
C ASN A 61 12.43 -1.62 -13.67
N VAL A 62 13.14 -2.42 -12.88
CA VAL A 62 12.53 -3.21 -11.80
C VAL A 62 12.25 -2.28 -10.63
N THR A 63 10.98 -2.19 -10.24
CA THR A 63 10.51 -1.30 -9.19
C THR A 63 10.36 -2.01 -7.86
N TYR A 64 10.23 -1.23 -6.79
CA TYR A 64 9.88 -1.75 -5.46
C TYR A 64 8.57 -2.53 -5.48
N ARG A 65 7.61 -2.05 -6.27
CA ARG A 65 6.32 -2.69 -6.48
C ARG A 65 6.46 -4.09 -7.09
N ASP A 66 7.28 -4.26 -8.13
CA ASP A 66 7.48 -5.56 -8.77
C ASP A 66 8.01 -6.58 -7.75
N PHE A 67 8.94 -6.15 -6.90
CA PHE A 67 9.46 -6.98 -5.83
C PHE A 67 8.41 -7.30 -4.75
N MET A 68 7.60 -6.33 -4.35
CA MET A 68 6.52 -6.51 -3.37
C MET A 68 5.43 -7.46 -3.89
N ASP A 69 5.10 -7.37 -5.18
CA ASP A 69 4.17 -8.28 -5.86
C ASP A 69 4.71 -9.71 -5.85
N ALA A 70 5.94 -9.90 -6.33
CA ALA A 70 6.58 -11.21 -6.35
C ALA A 70 6.76 -11.80 -4.95
N ALA A 71 7.04 -10.96 -3.94
CA ALA A 71 7.11 -11.33 -2.54
C ALA A 71 5.75 -11.74 -1.93
N GLY A 72 4.64 -11.42 -2.61
CA GLY A 72 3.28 -11.74 -2.19
C GLY A 72 2.69 -10.72 -1.20
N TYR A 73 3.27 -9.52 -1.10
CA TYR A 73 2.78 -8.45 -0.21
C TYR A 73 1.68 -7.60 -0.84
N LEU A 74 1.54 -7.58 -2.17
CA LEU A 74 0.54 -6.76 -2.88
C LEU A 74 -0.77 -7.51 -3.16
N ASN A 75 -1.15 -8.48 -2.34
CA ASN A 75 -2.34 -9.29 -2.56
C ASN A 75 -3.61 -8.51 -2.21
N LEU A 76 -3.93 -7.49 -3.00
CA LEU A 76 -5.15 -6.68 -2.92
C LEU A 76 -6.39 -7.54 -2.86
N ASP A 77 -6.42 -8.68 -3.55
CA ASP A 77 -7.56 -9.58 -3.53
C ASP A 77 -7.79 -10.21 -2.16
N GLU A 78 -6.72 -10.55 -1.42
CA GLU A 78 -6.83 -11.03 -0.04
C GLU A 78 -7.23 -9.89 0.91
N VAL A 79 -6.64 -8.70 0.76
CA VAL A 79 -7.00 -7.52 1.57
C VAL A 79 -8.46 -7.12 1.34
N ASN A 80 -8.93 -7.09 0.08
CA ASN A 80 -10.30 -6.78 -0.27
C ASN A 80 -11.28 -7.84 0.27
N LYS A 81 -10.92 -9.14 0.23
CA LYS A 81 -11.73 -10.20 0.84
C LYS A 81 -11.88 -10.02 2.36
N GLU A 82 -10.81 -9.65 3.04
CA GLU A 82 -10.86 -9.41 4.49
C GLU A 82 -11.71 -8.18 4.83
N ILE A 83 -11.56 -7.09 4.06
CA ILE A 83 -12.42 -5.89 4.19
C ILE A 83 -13.90 -6.27 4.03
N ILE A 84 -14.26 -6.99 2.96
CA ILE A 84 -15.65 -7.43 2.72
C ILE A 84 -16.16 -8.30 3.88
N THR A 85 -15.32 -9.18 4.41
CA THR A 85 -15.66 -10.05 5.54
C THR A 85 -15.95 -9.25 6.81
N LEU A 86 -15.09 -8.28 7.13
CA LEU A 86 -15.27 -7.38 8.27
C LEU A 86 -16.49 -6.47 8.12
N GLU A 87 -16.73 -5.93 6.92
CA GLU A 87 -17.93 -5.13 6.61
C GLU A 87 -19.22 -5.94 6.83
N THR A 88 -19.20 -7.22 6.44
CA THR A 88 -20.33 -8.13 6.65
C THR A 88 -20.57 -8.37 8.15
N LYS A 89 -19.52 -8.68 8.92
CA LYS A 89 -19.62 -8.85 10.38
C LYS A 89 -20.11 -7.60 11.09
N LEU A 90 -19.62 -6.41 10.71
CA LEU A 90 -20.08 -5.14 11.28
C LEU A 90 -21.58 -4.94 11.06
N LYS A 91 -22.08 -5.28 9.87
CA LYS A 91 -23.49 -5.18 9.55
C LYS A 91 -24.32 -6.12 10.43
N GLU A 92 -23.90 -7.38 10.57
CA GLU A 92 -24.57 -8.36 11.42
C GLU A 92 -24.64 -7.90 12.89
N ILE A 93 -23.52 -7.44 13.44
CA ILE A 93 -23.45 -6.93 14.82
C ILE A 93 -24.34 -5.69 14.99
N TYR A 94 -24.32 -4.77 14.03
CA TYR A 94 -25.17 -3.59 14.06
C TYR A 94 -26.66 -3.95 14.07
N GLU A 95 -27.08 -4.95 13.28
CA GLU A 95 -28.46 -5.45 13.26
C GLU A 95 -28.85 -6.05 14.62
N ILE A 96 -27.97 -6.84 15.24
CA ILE A 96 -28.19 -7.42 16.57
C ILE A 96 -28.34 -6.32 17.64
N ILE A 97 -27.45 -5.33 17.65
CA ILE A 97 -27.51 -4.20 18.59
C ILE A 97 -28.83 -3.44 18.42
N CYS A 98 -29.25 -3.18 17.18
CA CYS A 98 -30.53 -2.52 16.89
C CYS A 98 -31.73 -3.26 17.46
N VAL A 99 -31.78 -4.60 17.30
CA VAL A 99 -32.86 -5.43 17.85
C VAL A 99 -32.84 -5.38 19.37
N LYS A 100 -31.67 -5.56 19.99
CA LYS A 100 -31.53 -5.59 21.45
C LYS A 100 -31.91 -4.26 22.11
N ARG A 101 -31.61 -3.12 21.47
CA ARG A 101 -32.06 -1.80 21.94
C ARG A 101 -33.58 -1.68 21.92
N LYS A 102 -34.25 -2.08 20.83
CA LYS A 102 -35.71 -2.05 20.72
C LYS A 102 -36.39 -2.93 21.77
N GLU A 103 -35.88 -4.15 21.98
CA GLU A 103 -36.38 -5.05 23.03
C GLU A 103 -36.22 -4.42 24.43
N SER A 104 -35.09 -3.75 24.70
CA SER A 104 -34.85 -3.03 25.95
C SER A 104 -35.82 -1.86 26.16
N GLU A 105 -36.14 -1.10 25.11
CA GLU A 105 -37.11 -0.01 25.17
C GLU A 105 -38.52 -0.49 25.51
N VAL A 106 -38.97 -1.58 24.87
CA VAL A 106 -40.28 -2.18 25.16
C VAL A 106 -40.34 -2.65 26.62
N LEU A 107 -39.28 -3.27 27.13
CA LEU A 107 -39.21 -3.69 28.53
C LEU A 107 -39.26 -2.50 29.50
N ARG A 108 -38.57 -1.40 29.19
CA ARG A 108 -38.62 -0.16 29.99
C ARG A 108 -40.03 0.43 30.02
N GLN A 109 -40.72 0.45 28.88
CA GLN A 109 -42.09 0.95 28.80
C GLN A 109 -43.05 0.09 29.64
N ASN A 110 -42.94 -1.23 29.53
CA ASN A 110 -43.74 -2.15 30.34
C ASN A 110 -43.51 -1.95 31.85
N ILE A 111 -42.26 -1.71 32.28
CA ILE A 111 -41.96 -1.41 33.69
C ILE A 111 -42.60 -0.09 34.11
N GLN A 112 -42.48 0.96 33.31
CA GLN A 112 -43.10 2.26 33.61
C GLN A 112 -44.63 2.13 33.76
N ASP A 113 -45.27 1.36 32.87
CA ASP A 113 -46.71 1.11 32.91
C ASP A 113 -47.12 0.28 34.13
N LEU A 114 -46.27 -0.65 34.58
CA LEU A 114 -46.49 -1.43 35.80
C LEU A 114 -46.30 -0.58 37.07
N GLU A 115 -45.28 0.27 37.13
CA GLU A 115 -45.06 1.21 38.23
C GLU A 115 -46.25 2.16 38.40
N ASN A 116 -46.81 2.63 37.29
CA ASN A 116 -47.98 3.52 37.28
C ASN A 116 -49.27 2.82 37.77
N ASN A 117 -49.35 1.49 37.72
CA ASN A 117 -50.56 0.71 38.02
C ASN A 117 -50.54 -0.03 39.38
N ALA A 118 -49.56 0.25 40.24
CA ALA A 118 -49.51 -0.17 41.65
C ALA A 118 -50.01 -1.60 41.93
N GLY A 119 -49.37 -2.59 41.30
CA GLY A 119 -49.50 -4.00 41.67
C GLY A 119 -48.11 -4.59 41.86
N THR A 120 -47.81 -5.04 43.08
CA THR A 120 -46.53 -5.61 43.53
C THR A 120 -46.11 -6.81 42.69
N ILE A 121 -45.49 -6.57 41.54
CA ILE A 121 -44.73 -7.56 40.77
C ILE A 121 -43.30 -7.56 41.30
N ASN A 122 -42.63 -8.72 41.24
CA ASN A 122 -41.26 -8.95 41.66
C ASN A 122 -40.26 -8.10 40.85
N GLN A 123 -40.19 -6.80 41.13
CA GLN A 123 -39.38 -5.79 40.43
C GLN A 123 -37.90 -6.19 40.37
N GLN A 124 -37.41 -6.93 41.37
CA GLN A 124 -36.02 -7.39 41.45
C GLN A 124 -35.63 -8.34 40.31
N GLU A 125 -36.55 -9.21 39.88
CA GLU A 125 -36.28 -10.18 38.80
C GLU A 125 -36.20 -9.48 37.44
N LEU A 126 -37.07 -8.50 37.20
CA LEU A 126 -37.06 -7.63 36.01
C LEU A 126 -35.81 -6.74 35.93
N ILE A 127 -35.40 -6.13 37.05
CA ILE A 127 -34.18 -5.31 37.13
C ILE A 127 -32.94 -6.16 36.80
N MET A 128 -32.85 -7.37 37.36
CA MET A 128 -31.76 -8.30 37.10
C MET A 128 -31.68 -8.70 35.62
N HIS A 129 -32.81 -8.95 34.97
CA HIS A 129 -32.84 -9.24 33.54
C HIS A 129 -32.38 -8.04 32.70
N ILE A 130 -32.75 -6.81 33.06
CA ILE A 130 -32.27 -5.60 32.36
C ILE A 130 -30.76 -5.45 32.49
N ASP A 131 -30.19 -5.64 33.68
CA ASP A 131 -28.75 -5.56 33.91
C ASP A 131 -27.96 -6.59 33.07
N ILE A 132 -28.48 -7.82 32.97
CA ILE A 132 -27.88 -8.87 32.12
C ILE A 132 -27.86 -8.43 30.65
N TRP A 133 -28.97 -7.85 30.17
CA TRP A 133 -29.10 -7.40 28.78
C TRP A 133 -28.21 -6.18 28.50
N GLN A 134 -28.09 -5.25 29.44
CA GLN A 134 -27.17 -4.12 29.34
C GLN A 134 -25.72 -4.60 29.23
N LYS A 135 -25.31 -5.58 30.04
CA LYS A 135 -23.97 -6.18 29.95
C LYS A 135 -23.72 -6.87 28.60
N GLN A 136 -24.72 -7.55 28.05
CA GLN A 136 -24.63 -8.16 26.72
C GLN A 136 -24.49 -7.10 25.62
N ILE A 137 -25.24 -6.00 25.72
CA ILE A 137 -25.13 -4.88 24.79
C ILE A 137 -23.74 -4.25 24.87
N GLU A 138 -23.22 -4.02 26.07
CA GLU A 138 -21.89 -3.46 26.28
C GLU A 138 -20.79 -4.36 25.68
N GLN A 139 -20.90 -5.69 25.85
CA GLN A 139 -19.99 -6.64 25.20
C GLN A 139 -20.04 -6.55 23.67
N LEU A 140 -21.23 -6.46 23.09
CA LEU A 140 -21.41 -6.32 21.64
C LEU A 140 -20.89 -4.96 21.13
N GLU A 141 -21.02 -3.89 21.90
CA GLU A 141 -20.47 -2.58 21.57
C GLU A 141 -18.93 -2.59 21.59
N GLN A 142 -18.32 -3.30 22.53
CA GLN A 142 -16.86 -3.52 22.57
C GLN A 142 -16.38 -4.34 21.37
N GLU A 143 -17.11 -5.39 21.01
CA GLU A 143 -16.80 -6.20 19.82
C GLU A 143 -16.94 -5.37 18.54
N PHE A 144 -18.00 -4.57 18.41
CA PHE A 144 -18.21 -3.64 17.32
C PHE A 144 -17.03 -2.67 17.19
N TYR A 145 -16.62 -2.03 18.31
CA TYR A 145 -15.48 -1.12 18.34
C TYR A 145 -14.18 -1.81 17.87
N SER A 146 -13.88 -3.00 18.38
CA SER A 146 -12.70 -3.77 17.96
C SER A 146 -12.70 -4.04 16.46
N ILE A 147 -13.84 -4.42 15.89
CA ILE A 147 -13.95 -4.72 14.45
C ILE A 147 -13.82 -3.43 13.62
N THR A 148 -14.36 -2.30 14.08
CA THR A 148 -14.15 -1.01 13.38
C THR A 148 -12.68 -0.62 13.32
N CYS A 149 -11.94 -0.79 14.42
CA CYS A 149 -10.49 -0.53 14.43
C CYS A 149 -9.72 -1.45 13.48
N GLN A 150 -10.07 -2.74 13.42
CA GLN A 150 -9.46 -3.67 12.45
C GLN A 150 -9.73 -3.23 11.00
N LEU A 151 -10.97 -2.83 10.71
CA LEU A 151 -11.38 -2.42 9.38
C LEU A 151 -10.68 -1.14 8.92
N ASP A 152 -10.44 -0.19 9.83
CA ASP A 152 -9.65 1.01 9.54
C ASP A 152 -8.19 0.65 9.21
N GLN A 153 -7.57 -0.27 9.96
CA GLN A 153 -6.21 -0.76 9.66
C GLN A 153 -6.12 -1.39 8.26
N TYR A 154 -7.08 -2.24 7.89
CA TYR A 154 -7.09 -2.85 6.55
C TYR A 154 -7.34 -1.84 5.43
N LYS A 155 -8.12 -0.78 5.69
CA LYS A 155 -8.32 0.31 4.73
C LYS A 155 -7.04 1.13 4.54
N GLU A 156 -6.29 1.41 5.60
CA GLU A 156 -4.98 2.07 5.52
C GLU A 156 -4.00 1.23 4.70
N ILE A 157 -3.87 -0.07 5.00
CA ILE A 157 -3.03 -1.00 4.22
C ILE A 157 -3.43 -1.00 2.74
N ARG A 158 -4.74 -0.98 2.44
CA ARG A 158 -5.23 -0.91 1.07
C ARG A 158 -4.85 0.41 0.37
N ILE A 159 -4.91 1.54 1.07
CA ILE A 159 -4.49 2.84 0.55
C ILE A 159 -2.99 2.82 0.27
N ASP A 160 -2.17 2.35 1.21
CA ASP A 160 -0.71 2.23 1.01
C ASP A 160 -0.38 1.37 -0.20
N ILE A 161 -1.08 0.24 -0.39
CA ILE A 161 -0.90 -0.60 -1.57
C ILE A 161 -1.32 0.15 -2.85
N ILE A 162 -2.41 0.93 -2.83
CA ILE A 162 -2.85 1.73 -3.99
C ILE A 162 -1.87 2.87 -4.30
N ASP A 163 -1.27 3.50 -3.29
CA ASP A 163 -0.30 4.57 -3.46
C ASP A 163 1.03 4.04 -3.99
N ILE A 164 1.50 2.90 -3.48
CA ILE A 164 2.58 2.11 -4.10
C ILE A 164 2.24 1.77 -5.56
N ASN A 165 0.95 1.61 -5.87
CA ASN A 165 0.49 1.33 -7.22
C ASN A 165 0.39 2.58 -8.13
N SER A 166 0.36 3.79 -7.59
CA SER A 166 0.18 5.05 -8.33
C SER A 166 1.50 5.82 -8.52
N GLU A 167 2.48 5.65 -7.64
CA GLU A 167 3.82 6.24 -7.74
C GLU A 167 4.63 5.74 -8.97
N SER A 168 4.14 4.75 -9.72
CA SER A 168 4.75 4.24 -10.95
C SER A 168 4.65 5.17 -12.17
N CYS A 169 4.19 6.42 -12.02
CA CYS A 169 4.00 7.33 -13.16
C CYS A 169 4.87 8.60 -13.17
N SER A 170 5.82 8.78 -12.24
CA SER A 170 6.72 9.94 -12.32
C SER A 170 8.08 9.71 -11.69
N LYS A 171 8.99 9.08 -12.47
CA LYS A 171 10.37 9.56 -12.52
C LYS A 171 10.82 9.57 -13.98
N GLU A 172 10.85 10.79 -14.53
CA GLU A 172 11.52 11.10 -15.79
C GLU A 172 12.88 10.42 -15.82
N GLY A 173 13.14 9.72 -16.92
CA GLY A 173 14.40 9.03 -17.13
C GLY A 173 15.56 10.01 -17.06
N VAL A 174 16.42 9.84 -16.08
CA VAL A 174 17.82 10.23 -16.25
C VAL A 174 18.44 9.18 -17.16
N VAL A 175 18.25 9.36 -18.46
CA VAL A 175 19.05 8.70 -19.49
C VAL A 175 20.48 9.15 -19.22
N THR A 176 21.29 8.29 -18.61
CA THR A 176 22.73 8.47 -18.63
C THR A 176 23.17 8.23 -20.06
N SER A 177 23.17 9.29 -20.88
CA SER A 177 23.70 9.25 -22.24
C SER A 177 25.15 8.78 -22.15
N SER A 178 25.48 7.79 -22.97
CA SER A 178 26.84 7.29 -23.01
C SER A 178 27.75 8.40 -23.56
N ASN A 179 29.01 8.48 -23.12
CA ASN A 179 29.98 9.45 -23.61
C ASN A 179 30.17 9.42 -25.15
N SER A 180 29.65 8.39 -25.84
CA SER A 180 29.55 8.29 -27.29
C SER A 180 28.56 9.31 -27.87
N ASP A 181 27.37 9.40 -27.28
CA ASP A 181 26.25 10.20 -27.79
C ASP A 181 26.56 11.70 -27.69
N ILE A 182 27.23 12.11 -26.61
CA ILE A 182 27.70 13.50 -26.41
C ILE A 182 28.75 13.88 -27.48
N ARG A 183 29.63 12.93 -27.86
CA ARG A 183 30.65 13.17 -28.89
C ARG A 183 30.07 13.20 -30.30
N GLU A 184 29.02 12.43 -30.58
CA GLU A 184 28.31 12.48 -31.86
C GLU A 184 27.55 13.79 -32.05
N ILE A 185 26.86 14.29 -31.01
CA ILE A 185 26.18 15.59 -31.04
C ILE A 185 27.20 16.73 -31.22
N ALA A 186 28.32 16.70 -30.50
CA ALA A 186 29.39 17.68 -30.65
C ALA A 186 30.02 17.66 -32.05
N ARG A 187 30.16 16.47 -32.68
CA ARG A 187 30.64 16.33 -34.05
C ARG A 187 29.64 16.84 -35.09
N ALA A 188 28.34 16.60 -34.88
CA ALA A 188 27.29 17.15 -35.74
C ALA A 188 27.27 18.69 -35.68
N GLY A 189 27.50 19.28 -34.50
CA GLY A 189 27.60 20.73 -34.33
C GLY A 189 28.76 21.39 -35.09
N ASN A 190 29.88 20.67 -35.31
CA ASN A 190 31.04 21.21 -36.04
C ASN A 190 30.81 21.36 -37.56
N ASN A 191 29.78 20.72 -38.12
CA ASN A 191 29.43 20.84 -39.55
C ASN A 191 28.24 21.81 -39.78
N MET A 192 27.77 22.45 -38.72
CA MET A 192 26.61 23.32 -38.77
C MET A 192 27.02 24.73 -39.16
N THR A 193 26.31 25.31 -40.13
CA THR A 193 26.54 26.69 -40.53
C THR A 193 26.06 27.66 -39.44
N SER A 194 26.58 28.90 -39.47
CA SER A 194 26.19 29.93 -38.50
C SER A 194 24.68 30.18 -38.48
N ASP A 195 24.03 30.05 -39.64
CA ASP A 195 22.60 30.29 -39.78
C ASP A 195 21.77 29.14 -39.20
N GLU A 196 22.19 27.89 -39.42
CA GLU A 196 21.54 26.70 -38.85
C GLU A 196 21.65 26.66 -37.33
N ALA A 197 22.81 27.07 -36.79
CA ALA A 197 23.00 27.19 -35.34
C ALA A 197 22.09 28.26 -34.72
N ALA A 198 21.87 29.37 -35.43
CA ALA A 198 20.96 30.43 -34.99
C ALA A 198 19.49 29.96 -35.01
N GLU A 199 19.08 29.21 -36.04
CA GLU A 199 17.73 28.65 -36.13
C GLU A 199 17.45 27.62 -35.04
N LEU A 200 18.40 26.72 -34.76
CA LEU A 200 18.27 25.77 -33.65
C LEU A 200 18.19 26.47 -32.29
N ARG A 201 18.92 27.58 -32.12
CA ARG A 201 18.83 28.38 -30.90
C ARG A 201 17.44 29.00 -30.73
N LYS A 202 16.88 29.62 -31.78
CA LYS A 202 15.51 30.15 -31.74
C LYS A 202 14.49 29.06 -31.45
N PHE A 203 14.67 27.89 -32.05
CA PHE A 203 13.82 26.73 -31.82
C PHE A 203 13.89 26.25 -30.37
N ALA A 204 15.09 26.17 -29.79
CA ALA A 204 15.28 25.81 -28.39
C ALA A 204 14.71 26.85 -27.41
N GLU A 205 14.88 28.14 -27.70
CA GLU A 205 14.30 29.24 -26.90
C GLU A 205 12.76 29.20 -26.91
N ARG A 206 12.15 28.77 -28.03
CA ARG A 206 10.70 28.57 -28.12
C ARG A 206 10.21 27.36 -27.31
N LEU A 207 10.98 26.26 -27.29
CA LEU A 207 10.59 25.05 -26.56
C LEU A 207 10.81 25.17 -25.05
N PHE A 208 11.87 25.87 -24.63
CA PHE A 208 12.29 25.95 -23.24
C PHE A 208 12.50 27.41 -22.80
N PRO A 209 11.46 28.24 -22.80
CA PRO A 209 11.61 29.68 -22.55
C PRO A 209 12.21 29.99 -21.18
N ASP A 210 11.94 29.17 -20.17
CA ASP A 210 12.45 29.37 -18.81
C ASP A 210 13.94 29.08 -18.66
N ALA A 211 14.50 28.17 -19.47
CA ALA A 211 15.91 27.81 -19.43
C ALA A 211 16.82 28.94 -19.97
N PHE A 212 16.26 29.85 -20.77
CA PHE A 212 16.98 30.98 -21.38
C PHE A 212 16.65 32.33 -20.74
N LYS A 213 15.81 32.36 -19.69
CA LYS A 213 15.64 33.56 -18.86
C LYS A 213 16.97 33.85 -18.17
N LYS A 214 17.65 34.92 -18.58
CA LYS A 214 18.76 35.46 -17.78
C LYS A 214 18.18 35.86 -16.43
N ASN A 215 18.74 35.33 -15.34
CA ASN A 215 18.50 35.85 -14.00
C ASN A 215 18.96 37.32 -14.00
N SER A 216 18.01 38.22 -14.24
CA SER A 216 18.14 39.67 -14.13
C SER A 216 18.12 40.08 -12.67
#